data_AF-A0A0B8NEI6-F1
#
_entry.id   AF-A0A0B8NEI6-F1
#
_cell.length_a   1.000
_cell.length_b   1.000
_cell.length_c   1.000
_cell.angle_alpha   90.00
_cell.angle_beta   90.00
_cell.angle_gamma   90.00
#
_symmetry.space_group_name_H-M   'P 1'
#
loop_
_entity.id
_entity.type
_entity.pdbx_description
1 polymer ?
#
loop_
_entity_poly.entity_id
_entity_poly.type
_entity_poly.pdbx_seq_one_letter_code
_entity_poly.pdbx_strand_id
1 'polypeptide(L)'
;MTMNLRLREALMAAHLTPETAATLLQVDPKTIERWISSGRTPFPRHRYAMAALVGVSESDLWPEAGTLKPLRFSFAGICIWCDQRGCTDTECILRHEAARWEICPLCGGAPWTRPGSTCGCLNGLVQAVMTKFALPKAVA
;
A
#
# COMPACT_ATOMS: atom_id res chain seq x y z
N MET A 1 -7.56 17.32 -15.71
CA MET A 1 -7.86 16.14 -14.87
C MET A 1 -7.64 14.92 -15.73
N THR A 2 -6.61 14.14 -15.41
CA THR A 2 -6.19 12.99 -16.23
C THR A 2 -6.81 11.73 -15.64
N MET A 3 -7.41 10.89 -16.47
CA MET A 3 -8.05 9.65 -16.04
C MET A 3 -7.04 8.66 -15.44
N ASN A 4 -7.36 8.05 -14.30
CA ASN A 4 -6.56 6.99 -13.69
C ASN A 4 -6.83 5.65 -14.38
N LEU A 5 -6.09 5.40 -15.46
CA LEU A 5 -6.18 4.16 -16.23
C LEU A 5 -5.79 2.93 -15.42
N ARG A 6 -4.80 3.04 -14.52
CA ARG A 6 -4.33 1.92 -13.70
C ARG A 6 -5.40 1.39 -12.76
N LEU A 7 -6.16 2.29 -12.13
CA LEU A 7 -7.30 1.90 -11.29
C LEU A 7 -8.40 1.23 -12.10
N ARG A 8 -8.70 1.73 -13.31
CA ARG A 8 -9.68 1.11 -14.20
C ARG A 8 -9.25 -0.31 -14.59
N GLU A 9 -8.01 -0.48 -15.01
CA GLU A 9 -7.44 -1.78 -15.40
C GLU A 9 -7.42 -2.76 -14.21
N ALA A 10 -7.03 -2.30 -13.02
CA ALA A 10 -7.01 -3.12 -11.82
C ALA A 10 -8.40 -3.60 -11.41
N LEU A 11 -9.43 -2.74 -11.50
CA LEU A 11 -10.83 -3.14 -11.26
C LEU A 11 -11.28 -4.21 -12.25
N MET A 12 -10.96 -4.05 -13.54
CA MET A 12 -11.28 -5.04 -14.57
C MET A 12 -10.57 -6.38 -14.31
N ALA A 13 -9.27 -6.34 -13.96
CA ALA A 13 -8.49 -7.52 -13.64
C ALA A 13 -9.02 -8.26 -12.40
N ALA A 14 -9.53 -7.52 -11.41
CA ALA A 14 -10.19 -8.07 -10.23
C ALA A 14 -11.66 -8.47 -10.44
N HIS A 15 -12.21 -8.25 -11.65
CA HIS A 15 -13.61 -8.50 -12.01
C HIS A 15 -14.61 -7.74 -11.13
N LEU A 16 -14.26 -6.50 -10.76
CA LEU A 16 -15.08 -5.62 -9.93
C LEU A 16 -15.64 -4.47 -10.76
N THR A 17 -16.93 -4.20 -10.60
CA THR A 17 -17.53 -2.96 -11.10
C THR A 17 -17.33 -1.83 -10.10
N PRO A 18 -17.38 -0.55 -10.53
CA PRO A 18 -17.32 0.59 -9.61
C PRO A 18 -18.37 0.51 -8.50
N GLU A 19 -19.56 0.00 -8.79
CA GLU A 19 -20.67 -0.18 -7.85
C GLU A 19 -20.33 -1.24 -6.81
N THR A 20 -19.86 -2.42 -7.24
CA THR A 20 -19.46 -3.49 -6.32
C THR A 20 -18.30 -3.04 -5.43
N ALA A 21 -17.29 -2.36 -6.01
CA ALA A 21 -16.17 -1.84 -5.24
C ALA A 21 -16.63 -0.77 -4.23
N ALA A 22 -17.56 0.10 -4.61
CA ALA A 22 -18.13 1.11 -3.72
C ALA A 22 -18.89 0.47 -2.54
N THR A 23 -19.66 -0.59 -2.79
CA THR A 23 -20.35 -1.35 -1.74
C THR A 23 -19.35 -1.98 -0.77
N LEU A 24 -18.30 -2.64 -1.27
CA LEU A 24 -17.28 -3.29 -0.43
C LEU A 24 -16.47 -2.29 0.40
N LEU A 25 -16.23 -1.09 -0.14
CA LEU A 25 -15.50 -0.02 0.53
C LEU A 25 -16.39 0.91 1.37
N GLN A 26 -17.71 0.69 1.36
CA GLN A 26 -18.71 1.55 2.01
C GLN A 26 -18.55 3.03 1.63
N VAL A 27 -18.34 3.30 0.34
CA VAL A 27 -18.29 4.65 -0.24
C VAL A 27 -19.37 4.82 -1.31
N ASP A 28 -19.65 6.06 -1.68
CA ASP A 28 -20.57 6.35 -2.77
C ASP A 28 -19.97 5.92 -4.14
N PRO A 29 -20.73 5.25 -5.03
CA PRO A 29 -20.23 4.84 -6.36
C PRO A 29 -19.63 5.97 -7.19
N LYS A 30 -20.20 7.20 -7.13
CA LYS A 30 -19.63 8.37 -7.81
C LYS A 30 -18.27 8.77 -7.27
N THR A 31 -17.96 8.40 -6.03
CA THR A 31 -16.62 8.61 -5.47
C THR A 31 -15.59 7.73 -6.17
N ILE A 32 -15.91 6.46 -6.46
CA ILE A 32 -15.04 5.57 -7.22
C ILE A 32 -14.92 6.04 -8.67
N GLU A 33 -16.03 6.38 -9.32
CA GLU A 33 -16.03 6.94 -10.67
C GLU A 33 -15.19 8.22 -10.76
N ARG A 34 -15.22 9.07 -9.74
CA ARG A 34 -14.41 10.28 -9.66
C ARG A 34 -12.92 9.96 -9.51
N TRP A 35 -12.53 8.92 -8.78
CA TRP A 35 -11.13 8.49 -8.70
C TRP A 35 -10.62 8.00 -10.06
N ILE A 36 -11.47 7.29 -10.82
CA ILE A 36 -11.14 6.86 -12.17
C ILE A 36 -11.09 8.05 -13.13
N SER A 37 -12.17 8.82 -13.26
CA SER A 37 -12.32 9.84 -14.30
C SER A 37 -11.44 11.07 -14.07
N SER A 38 -11.31 11.52 -12.82
CA SER A 38 -10.63 12.78 -12.50
C SER A 38 -9.16 12.62 -12.11
N GLY A 39 -8.72 11.37 -11.88
CA GLY A 39 -7.40 11.06 -11.34
C GLY A 39 -7.19 11.58 -9.92
N ARG A 40 -8.27 11.84 -9.18
CA ARG A 40 -8.18 12.38 -7.82
C ARG A 40 -7.59 11.34 -6.89
N THR A 41 -6.50 11.69 -6.23
CA THR A 41 -5.89 10.87 -5.18
C THR A 41 -6.78 10.87 -3.92
N PRO A 42 -7.32 9.70 -3.49
CA PRO A 42 -8.14 9.59 -2.30
C PRO A 42 -7.34 9.78 -1.00
N PHE A 43 -8.02 9.86 0.16
CA PHE A 43 -7.34 9.78 1.45
C PHE A 43 -6.67 8.40 1.67
N PRO A 44 -5.57 8.32 2.45
CA PRO A 44 -4.80 7.08 2.63
C PRO A 44 -5.65 5.85 2.98
N ARG A 45 -6.63 5.99 3.89
CA ARG A 45 -7.52 4.89 4.29
C ARG A 45 -8.25 4.25 3.10
N HIS A 46 -8.70 5.06 2.13
CA HIS A 46 -9.47 4.58 0.99
C HIS A 46 -8.55 4.02 -0.10
N ARG A 47 -7.35 4.60 -0.25
CA ARG A 47 -6.35 4.08 -1.17
C ARG A 47 -5.91 2.70 -0.76
N TYR A 48 -5.59 2.51 0.52
CA TYR A 48 -5.23 1.21 1.09
C TYR A 48 -6.35 0.19 0.89
N ALA A 49 -7.59 0.53 1.25
CA ALA A 49 -8.71 -0.39 1.13
C ALA A 49 -8.99 -0.77 -0.33
N MET A 50 -8.90 0.17 -1.26
CA MET A 50 -9.02 -0.10 -2.70
C MET A 50 -7.85 -0.95 -3.22
N ALA A 51 -6.60 -0.64 -2.85
CA ALA A 51 -5.41 -1.41 -3.20
C ALA A 51 -5.53 -2.88 -2.76
N ALA A 52 -5.96 -3.10 -1.50
CA ALA A 52 -6.22 -4.43 -0.97
C ALA A 52 -7.37 -5.13 -1.72
N LEU A 53 -8.42 -4.40 -2.10
CA LEU A 53 -9.57 -4.94 -2.82
C LEU A 53 -9.21 -5.41 -4.23
N VAL A 54 -8.40 -4.66 -4.97
CA VAL A 54 -7.96 -5.04 -6.33
C VAL A 54 -6.69 -5.90 -6.34
N GLY A 55 -6.03 -6.08 -5.20
CA GLY A 55 -4.80 -6.86 -5.07
C GLY A 55 -3.58 -6.20 -5.74
N VAL A 56 -3.56 -4.87 -5.84
CA VAL A 56 -2.49 -4.07 -6.47
C VAL A 56 -1.97 -3.07 -5.46
N SER A 57 -0.66 -2.78 -5.45
CA SER A 57 -0.07 -1.85 -4.50
C SER A 57 -0.64 -0.44 -4.64
N GLU A 58 -0.72 0.30 -3.53
CA GLU A 58 -1.11 1.72 -3.55
C GLU A 58 -0.23 2.55 -4.48
N SER A 59 1.08 2.26 -4.50
CA SER A 59 2.06 2.98 -5.32
C SER A 59 1.89 2.77 -6.82
N ASP A 60 1.34 1.62 -7.23
CA ASP A 60 1.03 1.37 -8.63
C ASP A 60 -0.26 2.11 -9.02
N LEU A 61 -1.27 2.13 -8.14
CA LEU A 61 -2.55 2.81 -8.41
C LEU A 61 -2.44 4.35 -8.36
N TRP A 62 -1.65 4.90 -7.43
CA TRP A 62 -1.46 6.35 -7.24
C TRP A 62 0.01 6.68 -6.96
N PRO A 63 0.89 6.74 -7.97
CA PRO A 63 2.30 7.10 -7.76
C PRO A 63 2.48 8.48 -7.14
N GLU A 64 1.55 9.40 -7.38
CA GLU A 64 1.56 10.75 -6.82
C GLU A 64 1.25 10.79 -5.31
N ALA A 65 0.77 9.69 -4.72
CA ALA A 65 0.42 9.63 -3.29
C ALA A 65 1.64 9.64 -2.35
N GLY A 66 2.86 9.62 -2.90
CA GLY A 66 4.12 9.66 -2.16
C GLY A 66 4.77 8.29 -2.01
N THR A 67 6.10 8.29 -1.83
CA THR A 67 6.88 7.07 -1.66
C THR A 67 6.88 6.67 -0.19
N LEU A 68 6.35 5.49 0.13
CA LEU A 68 6.33 4.91 1.48
C LEU A 68 7.66 4.23 1.87
N LYS A 69 8.72 4.44 1.09
CA LYS A 69 10.00 3.75 1.23
C LYS A 69 10.80 4.36 2.38
N PRO A 70 11.10 3.59 3.44
CA PRO A 70 11.97 4.05 4.51
C PRO A 70 13.38 4.28 3.96
N LEU A 71 14.18 5.10 4.66
CA LEU A 71 15.60 5.21 4.35
C LEU A 71 16.28 3.83 4.49
N ARG A 72 17.29 3.56 3.66
CA ARG A 72 18.10 2.33 3.77
C ARG A 72 18.80 2.23 5.12
N PHE A 73 19.13 3.37 5.71
CA PHE A 73 19.77 3.47 7.01
C PHE A 73 18.77 3.95 8.05
N SER A 74 18.82 3.33 9.23
CA SER A 74 18.24 3.93 10.43
C SER A 74 18.96 5.26 10.75
N PHE A 75 18.39 6.05 11.64
CA PHE A 75 19.02 7.30 12.10
C PHE A 75 20.41 7.08 12.72
N ALA A 76 20.73 5.85 13.18
CA ALA A 76 22.03 5.47 13.71
C ALA A 76 23.03 5.06 12.61
N GLY A 77 22.69 5.13 11.33
CA GLY A 77 23.54 4.69 10.22
C GLY A 77 23.61 3.16 10.07
N ILE A 78 22.66 2.42 10.65
CA ILE A 78 22.57 0.96 10.57
C ILE A 78 21.70 0.56 9.39
N CYS A 79 22.18 -0.35 8.53
CA CYS A 79 21.44 -0.81 7.36
C CYS A 79 20.24 -1.68 7.76
N ILE A 80 19.06 -1.37 7.22
CA ILE A 80 17.82 -2.12 7.54
C ILE A 80 17.81 -3.57 7.02
N TRP A 81 18.77 -3.96 6.17
CA TRP A 81 18.83 -5.29 5.55
C TRP A 81 19.82 -6.23 6.23
N CYS A 82 21.03 -5.76 6.55
CA CYS A 82 22.11 -6.57 7.12
C CYS A 82 22.50 -6.19 8.55
N ASP A 83 21.86 -5.16 9.12
CA ASP A 83 22.11 -4.65 10.47
C ASP A 83 23.55 -4.14 10.72
N GLN A 84 24.32 -3.90 9.65
CA GLN A 84 25.67 -3.33 9.74
C GLN A 84 25.66 -1.80 9.67
N ARG A 85 26.52 -1.16 10.48
CA ARG A 85 26.73 0.29 10.46
C ARG A 85 27.57 0.68 9.23
N GLY A 86 27.11 1.67 8.46
CA GLY A 86 27.86 2.17 7.30
C GLY A 86 27.95 1.20 6.11
N CYS A 87 27.00 0.28 5.96
CA CYS A 87 26.99 -0.74 4.90
C CYS A 87 27.12 -0.17 3.47
N THR A 88 28.15 -0.61 2.75
CA THR A 88 28.41 -0.32 1.32
C THR A 88 28.15 -1.51 0.40
N ASP A 89 27.61 -2.60 0.91
CA ASP A 89 27.35 -3.82 0.15
C ASP A 89 26.38 -3.57 -1.01
N THR A 90 26.80 -3.94 -2.22
CA THR A 90 26.01 -3.82 -3.45
C THR A 90 24.71 -4.62 -3.38
N GLU A 91 24.70 -5.78 -2.72
CA GLU A 91 23.48 -6.58 -2.57
C GLU A 91 22.43 -5.81 -1.76
N CYS A 92 22.84 -5.20 -0.64
CA CYS A 92 21.95 -4.39 0.19
C CYS A 92 21.45 -3.12 -0.53
N ILE A 93 22.29 -2.52 -1.38
CA ILE A 93 21.91 -1.36 -2.19
C ILE A 93 20.85 -1.75 -3.21
N LEU A 94 21.13 -2.78 -4.03
CA LEU A 94 20.22 -3.24 -5.07
C LEU A 94 18.91 -3.76 -4.49
N ARG A 95 18.97 -4.54 -3.39
CA ARG A 95 17.79 -4.99 -2.66
C ARG A 95 16.97 -3.81 -2.17
N HIS A 96 17.60 -2.77 -1.64
CA HIS A 96 16.88 -1.58 -1.20
C HIS A 96 16.24 -0.86 -2.39
N GLU A 97 16.97 -0.62 -3.48
CA GLU A 97 16.45 0.05 -4.68
C GLU A 97 15.24 -0.66 -5.27
N ALA A 98 15.30 -1.99 -5.39
CA ALA A 98 14.22 -2.82 -5.88
C ALA A 98 13.03 -2.97 -4.89
N ALA A 99 13.25 -2.74 -3.60
CA ALA A 99 12.22 -2.92 -2.59
C ALA A 99 11.08 -1.90 -2.76
N ARG A 100 9.87 -2.45 -2.92
CA ARG A 100 8.60 -1.72 -2.83
C ARG A 100 8.03 -1.88 -1.43
N TRP A 101 7.39 -0.83 -0.94
CA TRP A 101 6.91 -0.73 0.43
C TRP A 101 5.46 -0.28 0.42
N GLU A 102 4.69 -0.86 1.34
CA GLU A 102 3.27 -0.63 1.49
C GLU A 102 2.92 -0.40 2.95
N ILE A 103 1.78 0.26 3.18
CA ILE A 103 1.19 0.37 4.52
C ILE A 103 0.88 -1.03 5.02
N CYS A 104 1.32 -1.35 6.24
CA CYS A 104 1.09 -2.64 6.84
C CYS A 104 -0.41 -2.94 6.93
N PRO A 105 -0.88 -4.06 6.36
CA PRO A 105 -2.30 -4.35 6.30
C PRO A 105 -2.92 -4.68 7.66
N LEU A 106 -2.11 -5.21 8.57
CA LEU A 106 -2.55 -5.66 9.89
C LEU A 106 -2.85 -4.48 10.81
N CYS A 107 -1.96 -3.48 10.84
CA CYS A 107 -2.14 -2.29 11.70
C CYS A 107 -2.66 -1.05 10.95
N GLY A 108 -2.75 -1.09 9.62
CA GLY A 108 -3.14 0.07 8.80
C GLY A 108 -2.14 1.22 8.87
N GLY A 109 -0.86 0.94 9.12
CA GLY A 109 0.19 1.95 9.27
C GLY A 109 0.27 2.59 10.65
N ALA A 110 -0.57 2.16 11.61
CA ALA A 110 -0.62 2.73 12.94
C ALA A 110 -0.39 1.64 14.01
N PRO A 111 0.83 1.06 14.11
CA PRO A 111 1.11 -0.04 15.04
C PRO A 111 0.87 0.33 16.50
N TRP A 112 1.00 1.61 16.87
CA TRP A 112 0.83 2.08 18.24
C TRP A 112 -0.63 2.33 18.65
N THR A 113 -1.56 2.42 17.69
CA THR A 113 -2.97 2.76 17.98
C THR A 113 -3.89 1.55 18.00
N ARG A 114 -3.40 0.35 17.66
CA ARG A 114 -4.15 -0.91 17.72
C ARG A 114 -3.53 -1.87 18.75
N PRO A 115 -4.01 -1.85 20.01
CA PRO A 115 -3.57 -2.79 21.05
C PRO A 115 -3.75 -4.24 20.58
N GLY A 116 -2.73 -5.08 20.76
CA GLY A 116 -2.77 -6.50 20.39
C GLY A 116 -2.40 -6.82 18.93
N SER A 117 -2.13 -5.83 18.08
CA SER A 117 -1.59 -6.07 16.73
C SER A 117 -0.07 -6.31 16.78
N THR A 118 0.36 -7.56 16.94
CA THR A 118 1.78 -7.95 16.76
C THR A 118 2.13 -8.04 15.28
N CYS A 119 2.02 -6.94 14.53
CA CYS A 119 2.63 -6.93 13.20
C CYS A 119 4.15 -6.80 13.34
N GLY A 120 4.91 -7.76 12.81
CA GLY A 120 6.36 -7.65 12.60
C GLY A 120 6.73 -6.62 11.53
N CYS A 121 5.95 -5.54 11.44
CA CYS A 121 6.04 -4.47 10.46
C CYS A 121 7.09 -3.45 10.90
N LEU A 122 7.69 -2.74 9.94
CA LEU A 122 8.60 -1.65 10.21
C LEU A 122 7.81 -0.37 10.47
N ASN A 123 7.41 -0.13 11.72
CA ASN A 123 6.65 1.07 12.13
C ASN A 123 5.42 1.36 11.25
N GLY A 124 4.68 0.31 10.88
CA GLY A 124 3.50 0.44 10.03
C GLY A 124 3.75 0.27 8.53
N LEU A 125 4.96 -0.10 8.14
CA LEU A 125 5.31 -0.44 6.76
C LEU A 125 5.71 -1.91 6.63
N VAL A 126 5.38 -2.51 5.49
CA VAL A 126 5.86 -3.84 5.11
C VAL A 126 6.45 -3.77 3.70
N GLN A 127 7.41 -4.65 3.41
CA GLN A 127 7.83 -4.85 2.03
C GLN A 127 6.66 -5.47 1.25
N ALA A 128 6.35 -4.92 0.08
CA ALA A 128 5.42 -5.51 -0.85
C ALA A 128 6.00 -6.85 -1.34
N VAL A 129 5.66 -7.94 -0.68
CA VAL A 129 5.88 -9.29 -1.20
C VAL A 129 4.68 -9.57 -2.10
N MET A 130 4.88 -10.07 -3.34
CA MET A 130 3.84 -10.25 -4.36
C MET A 130 2.74 -11.29 -4.02
N THR A 131 2.46 -11.53 -2.75
CA THR A 131 1.49 -12.52 -2.26
C THR A 131 0.15 -11.86 -1.94
N LYS A 132 -0.81 -12.09 -2.84
CA LYS A 132 -2.28 -11.98 -2.68
C LYS A 132 -2.74 -11.70 -1.25
N PHE A 133 -3.15 -10.46 -0.99
CA PHE A 133 -3.80 -10.08 0.25
C PHE A 133 -5.14 -10.80 0.38
N ALA A 134 -5.26 -11.74 1.31
CA ALA A 134 -6.55 -12.16 1.83
C ALA A 134 -7.02 -11.08 2.82
N LEU A 135 -8.09 -10.36 2.48
CA LEU A 135 -8.77 -9.47 3.41
C LEU A 135 -9.07 -10.23 4.73
N PRO A 136 -8.76 -9.68 5.91
CA PRO A 136 -9.27 -10.25 7.15
C PRO A 136 -10.80 -10.24 7.07
N LYS A 137 -11.43 -11.40 7.34
CA LYS A 137 -12.88 -11.51 7.43
C LYS A 137 -13.40 -10.41 8.35
N ALA A 138 -14.37 -9.63 7.86
CA ALA A 138 -15.07 -8.65 8.66
C ALA A 138 -15.55 -9.32 9.95
N VAL A 139 -15.09 -8.80 11.09
CA VAL A 139 -15.61 -9.18 12.40
C VAL A 139 -17.06 -8.70 12.44
N ALA A 140 -17.98 -9.63 12.68
CA ALA A 140 -19.41 -9.40 12.84
C ALA A 140 -19.72 -8.61 14.11
#